data_AF-A0AAW4NQS8-F1
#
_entry.id   AF-A0AAW4NQS8-F1
#
_cell.length_a   1.000
_cell.length_b   1.000
_cell.length_c   1.000
_cell.angle_alpha   90.00
_cell.angle_beta   90.00
_cell.angle_gamma   90.00
#
_symmetry.space_group_name_H-M   'P 1'
#
loop_
_entity.id
_entity.type
_entity.pdbx_description
1 polymer ?
#
loop_
_entity_poly.entity_id
_entity_poly.type
_entity_poly.pdbx_seq_one_letter_code
_entity_poly.pdbx_strand_id
1 'polypeptide(L)'
;MKLNTIIRITLIPVKNITSYRRLDSSHVALTLKTDIEPLSHLKTPASLSVSSKVDDGCVSFTSKLVFSTLCDIDCTQRYIALCETSAGECLAVGTDTRPYSVITRVENHPDSPSDSQLNTYTLTYSSVNKPPLVKK
;
A
#
# COMPACT_ATOMS: atom_id res chain seq x y z
N MET A 1 -0.27 14.22 -14.88
CA MET A 1 -0.32 13.50 -13.59
C MET A 1 -1.04 12.18 -13.85
N LYS A 2 -0.33 11.04 -13.93
CA LYS A 2 -1.00 9.74 -14.15
C LYS A 2 -1.81 9.42 -12.90
N LEU A 3 -3.14 9.38 -13.03
CA LEU A 3 -4.03 8.82 -12.03
C LEU A 3 -3.72 7.32 -11.97
N ASN A 4 -2.95 6.89 -10.97
CA ASN A 4 -2.69 5.48 -10.75
C ASN A 4 -3.95 4.87 -10.13
N THR A 5 -4.91 4.54 -10.97
CA THR A 5 -6.15 3.85 -10.62
C THR A 5 -5.79 2.47 -10.05
N ILE A 6 -5.78 2.34 -8.72
CA ILE A 6 -5.49 1.06 -8.07
C ILE A 6 -6.76 0.23 -8.05
N ILE A 7 -6.73 -0.93 -8.69
CA ILE A 7 -7.89 -1.82 -8.85
C ILE A 7 -7.83 -3.02 -7.90
N ARG A 8 -6.63 -3.40 -7.45
CA ARG A 8 -6.46 -4.48 -6.46
C ARG A 8 -5.37 -4.10 -5.47
N ILE A 9 -5.58 -4.48 -4.21
CA ILE A 9 -4.63 -4.29 -3.12
C ILE A 9 -4.47 -5.62 -2.41
N THR A 10 -3.23 -6.05 -2.21
CA THR A 10 -2.88 -7.19 -1.35
C THR A 10 -2.06 -6.68 -0.19
N LEU A 11 -2.51 -6.90 1.04
CA LEU A 11 -1.77 -6.53 2.24
C LEU A 11 -0.98 -7.72 2.76
N ILE A 12 0.34 -7.60 2.73
CA ILE A 12 1.26 -8.66 3.10
C ILE A 12 1.84 -8.34 4.47
N PRO A 13 1.51 -9.10 5.53
CA PRO A 13 2.18 -8.96 6.81
C PRO A 13 3.68 -9.20 6.64
N VAL A 14 4.53 -8.34 7.19
CA VAL A 14 6.00 -8.45 7.06
C VAL A 14 6.51 -9.82 7.53
N LYS A 15 5.86 -10.44 8.52
CA LYS A 15 6.18 -11.79 9.02
C LYS A 15 6.10 -12.90 7.95
N ASN A 16 5.31 -12.68 6.89
CA ASN A 16 5.10 -13.62 5.79
C ASN A 16 6.06 -13.39 4.61
N ILE A 17 6.98 -12.44 4.72
CA ILE A 17 8.00 -12.16 3.71
C ILE A 17 9.21 -13.05 4.00
N THR A 18 9.68 -13.75 2.98
CA THR A 18 10.93 -14.53 3.01
C THR A 18 12.10 -13.66 2.55
N SER A 19 11.90 -12.87 1.50
CA SER A 19 12.91 -11.97 0.95
C SER A 19 12.25 -10.79 0.26
N TYR A 20 12.74 -9.58 0.54
CA TYR A 20 12.46 -8.36 -0.21
C TYR A 20 13.81 -7.81 -0.72
N ARG A 21 14.06 -7.94 -2.03
CA ARG A 21 15.33 -7.52 -2.62
C ARG A 21 15.09 -6.48 -3.71
N ARG A 22 15.61 -5.27 -3.49
CA ARG A 22 15.62 -4.25 -4.52
C ARG A 22 16.60 -4.63 -5.63
N LEU A 23 16.11 -4.73 -6.86
CA LEU A 23 16.90 -5.11 -8.03
C LEU A 23 17.54 -3.87 -8.67
N ASP A 24 16.76 -2.80 -8.76
CA ASP A 24 17.19 -1.51 -9.30
C ASP A 24 16.40 -0.35 -8.65
N SER A 25 16.56 0.87 -9.15
CA SER A 25 15.85 2.05 -8.63
C SER A 25 14.32 1.93 -8.68
N SER A 26 13.80 1.13 -9.60
CA SER A 26 12.38 0.99 -9.93
C SER A 26 11.80 -0.40 -9.67
N HIS A 27 12.60 -1.45 -9.46
CA HIS A 27 12.09 -2.82 -9.31
C HIS A 27 12.54 -3.50 -8.02
N VAL A 28 11.67 -4.37 -7.53
CA VAL A 28 11.91 -5.26 -6.39
C VAL A 28 11.52 -6.70 -6.75
N ALA A 29 12.29 -7.66 -6.25
CA ALA A 29 11.89 -9.06 -6.15
C ALA A 29 11.36 -9.33 -4.74
N LEU A 30 10.15 -9.88 -4.66
CA LEU A 30 9.47 -10.22 -3.41
C LEU A 30 9.18 -11.71 -3.38
N THR A 31 9.62 -12.39 -2.33
CA THR A 31 9.34 -13.81 -2.10
C THR A 31 8.58 -13.97 -0.79
N LEU A 32 7.47 -14.69 -0.83
CA LEU A 32 6.57 -14.90 0.30
C LEU A 32 6.67 -16.32 0.84
N LYS A 33 6.34 -16.50 2.11
CA LYS A 33 6.25 -17.83 2.75
C LYS A 33 4.97 -18.57 2.36
N THR A 34 3.94 -17.81 2.01
CA THR A 34 2.60 -18.29 1.69
C THR A 34 1.98 -17.36 0.67
N ASP A 35 1.06 -17.89 -0.13
CA ASP A 35 0.16 -17.08 -0.93
C ASP A 35 -0.76 -16.28 -0.01
N ILE A 36 -0.97 -15.00 -0.36
CA ILE A 36 -1.81 -14.07 0.36
C ILE A 36 -2.82 -13.53 -0.62
N GLU A 37 -4.10 -13.68 -0.31
CA GLU A 37 -5.16 -13.22 -1.18
C GLU A 37 -5.29 -11.69 -1.15
N PRO A 38 -5.64 -11.07 -2.29
CA PRO A 38 -6.00 -9.66 -2.32
C PRO A 38 -7.20 -9.35 -1.42
N LEU A 39 -7.31 -8.10 -0.98
CA LEU A 39 -8.47 -7.63 -0.21
C LEU A 39 -9.76 -7.83 -1.01
N SER A 40 -10.73 -8.47 -0.38
CA SER A 40 -12.09 -8.60 -0.92
C SER A 40 -12.90 -7.32 -0.69
N HIS A 41 -13.94 -7.13 -1.50
CA HIS A 41 -14.87 -6.00 -1.39
C HIS A 41 -14.19 -4.61 -1.32
N LEU A 42 -13.10 -4.46 -2.07
CA LEU A 42 -12.40 -3.19 -2.22
C LEU A 42 -13.27 -2.20 -3.00
N LYS A 43 -13.50 -1.00 -2.45
CA LYS A 43 -14.09 0.10 -3.21
C LYS A 43 -13.07 0.61 -4.22
N THR A 44 -13.28 0.28 -5.49
CA THR A 44 -12.40 0.71 -6.59
C THR A 44 -12.92 1.98 -7.26
N PRO A 45 -12.02 2.87 -7.72
CA PRO A 45 -10.57 2.76 -7.58
C PRO A 45 -10.08 3.24 -6.21
N ALA A 46 -9.05 2.58 -5.70
CA ALA A 46 -8.30 3.09 -4.56
C ALA A 46 -7.29 4.16 -5.03
N SER A 47 -6.91 5.04 -4.10
CA SER A 47 -6.06 6.19 -4.41
C SER A 47 -4.66 5.99 -3.86
N LEU A 48 -3.66 5.95 -4.73
CA LEU A 48 -2.24 5.99 -4.35
C LEU A 48 -1.64 7.33 -4.76
N SER A 49 -1.18 8.08 -3.76
CA SER A 49 -0.47 9.34 -3.96
C SER A 49 1.00 9.18 -3.54
N VAL A 50 1.91 9.63 -4.40
CA VAL A 50 3.36 9.65 -4.11
C VAL A 50 3.82 11.09 -4.21
N SER A 51 4.36 11.61 -3.11
CA SER A 51 4.90 12.95 -3.01
C SER A 51 6.39 12.88 -2.72
N SER A 52 7.16 13.87 -3.16
CA SER A 52 8.58 14.00 -2.84
C SER A 52 8.84 15.31 -2.11
N LYS A 53 9.72 15.28 -1.11
CA LYS A 53 10.25 16.45 -0.43
C LYS A 53 11.77 16.41 -0.48
N VAL A 54 12.39 17.56 -0.61
CA VAL A 54 13.84 17.71 -0.52
C VAL A 54 14.13 18.50 0.74
N ASP A 55 14.91 17.91 1.65
CA ASP A 55 15.27 18.49 2.94
C ASP A 55 16.76 18.24 3.15
N ASP A 56 17.54 19.30 3.43
CA ASP A 56 19.01 19.26 3.55
C ASP A 56 19.72 18.48 2.42
N GLY A 57 19.25 18.64 1.18
CA GLY A 57 19.80 17.97 -0.01
C GLY A 57 19.42 16.49 -0.15
N CYS A 58 18.66 15.93 0.79
CA CYS A 58 18.14 14.57 0.73
C CYS A 58 16.72 14.53 0.18
N VAL A 59 16.48 13.71 -0.85
CA VAL A 59 15.13 13.47 -1.39
C VAL A 59 14.45 12.38 -0.58
N SER A 60 13.27 12.69 -0.05
CA SER A 60 12.36 11.74 0.59
C SER A 60 11.07 11.62 -0.20
N PHE A 61 10.59 10.40 -0.39
CA PHE A 61 9.32 10.08 -1.01
C PHE A 61 8.35 9.58 0.04
N THR A 62 7.15 10.14 0.05
CA THR A 62 6.05 9.70 0.92
C THR A 62 4.93 9.18 0.04
N SER A 63 4.60 7.90 0.25
CA SER A 63 3.53 7.18 -0.41
C SER A 63 2.36 7.06 0.53
N LYS A 64 1.18 7.49 0.08
CA LYS A 64 -0.08 7.43 0.83
C LYS A 64 -1.11 6.71 -0.03
N LEU A 65 -1.47 5.50 0.40
CA LEU A 65 -2.50 4.64 -0.17
C LEU A 65 -3.77 4.78 0.67
N VAL A 66 -4.85 5.25 0.05
CA VAL A 66 -6.17 5.38 0.69
C VAL A 66 -7.14 4.45 -0.02
N PHE A 67 -7.79 3.58 0.76
CA PHE A 67 -8.73 2.61 0.24
C PHE A 67 -9.83 2.30 1.27
N SER A 68 -10.97 1.85 0.78
CA SER A 68 -12.10 1.43 1.64
C SER A 68 -12.47 -0.01 1.33
N THR A 69 -12.72 -0.81 2.36
CA THR A 69 -13.07 -2.23 2.25
C THR A 69 -13.99 -2.65 3.41
N LEU A 70 -14.74 -3.75 3.20
CA LEU A 70 -15.46 -4.44 4.27
C LEU A 70 -14.54 -5.29 5.15
N CYS A 71 -13.31 -5.55 4.72
CA CYS A 71 -12.34 -6.32 5.50
C CYS A 71 -11.95 -5.54 6.77
N ASP A 72 -11.92 -6.24 7.90
CA ASP A 72 -11.30 -5.72 9.11
C ASP A 72 -9.79 -5.99 9.06
N ILE A 73 -9.01 -4.91 9.11
CA ILE A 73 -7.55 -4.97 8.98
C ILE A 73 -6.93 -4.64 10.33
N ASP A 74 -6.13 -5.58 10.83
CA ASP A 74 -5.36 -5.41 12.07
C ASP A 74 -4.28 -4.34 11.90
N CYS A 75 -4.58 -3.11 12.31
CA CYS A 75 -3.66 -1.98 12.18
C CYS A 75 -2.44 -2.04 13.12
N THR A 76 -2.36 -3.03 14.01
CA THR A 76 -1.19 -3.23 14.88
C THR A 76 -0.06 -3.99 14.17
N GLN A 77 -0.38 -4.68 13.07
CA GLN A 77 0.58 -5.39 12.25
C GLN A 77 1.30 -4.48 11.25
N ARG A 78 2.48 -4.92 10.82
CA ARG A 78 3.30 -4.24 9.81
C ARG A 78 3.02 -4.87 8.46
N TYR A 79 2.74 -4.05 7.46
CA TYR A 79 2.39 -4.52 6.13
C TYR A 79 3.29 -3.97 5.03
N ILE A 80 3.35 -4.69 3.92
CA ILE A 80 3.64 -4.14 2.60
C ILE A 80 2.34 -4.25 1.79
N ALA A 81 1.94 -3.17 1.12
CA ALA A 81 0.82 -3.22 0.19
C ALA A 81 1.33 -3.46 -1.24
N LEU A 82 0.79 -4.47 -1.91
CA LEU A 82 0.91 -4.64 -3.35
C LEU A 82 -0.29 -4.01 -4.03
N CYS A 83 -0.05 -2.96 -4.80
CA CYS A 83 -1.07 -2.18 -5.48
C CYS A 83 -1.02 -2.49 -6.97
N GLU A 84 -2.03 -3.19 -7.50
CA GLU A 84 -2.15 -3.41 -8.94
C GLU A 84 -2.92 -2.25 -9.57
N THR A 85 -2.31 -1.65 -10.59
CA THR A 85 -2.93 -0.59 -11.39
C THR A 85 -3.82 -1.20 -12.47
N SER A 86 -4.76 -0.40 -13.00
CA SER A 86 -5.57 -0.80 -14.17
C SER A 86 -4.74 -1.09 -15.43
N ALA A 87 -3.46 -0.70 -15.46
CA ALA A 87 -2.52 -0.99 -16.55
C ALA A 87 -1.79 -2.34 -16.37
N GLY A 88 -2.05 -3.08 -15.28
CA GLY A 88 -1.39 -4.35 -14.98
C GLY A 88 -0.05 -4.23 -14.26
N GLU A 89 0.36 -3.00 -13.90
CA GLU A 89 1.57 -2.77 -13.10
C GLU A 89 1.31 -3.07 -11.62
N CYS A 90 2.25 -3.70 -10.92
CA CYS A 90 2.14 -3.98 -9.49
C CYS A 90 3.18 -3.19 -8.72
N LEU A 91 2.75 -2.26 -7.87
CA LEU A 91 3.61 -1.40 -7.06
C LEU A 91 3.69 -1.94 -5.62
N ALA A 92 4.89 -1.98 -5.05
CA ALA A 92 5.07 -2.29 -3.63
C ALA A 92 5.17 -1.00 -2.80
N VAL A 93 4.25 -0.83 -1.85
CA VAL A 93 4.25 0.28 -0.87
C VAL A 93 4.64 -0.29 0.49
N GLY A 94 5.86 0.02 0.92
CA GLY A 94 6.47 -0.52 2.13
C GLY A 94 7.70 -1.38 1.85
N THR A 95 8.32 -1.86 2.92
CA THR A 95 9.48 -2.75 2.91
C THR A 95 9.39 -3.70 4.12
N ASP A 96 10.17 -4.77 4.11
CA ASP A 96 10.29 -5.75 5.18
C ASP A 96 11.26 -5.29 6.30
N THR A 97 11.92 -4.15 6.11
CA THR A 97 12.85 -3.52 7.06
C THR A 97 12.29 -2.22 7.63
N ARG A 98 12.98 -1.62 8.60
CA ARG A 98 12.58 -0.30 9.13
C ARG A 98 13.04 0.82 8.17
N PRO A 99 12.28 1.92 8.04
CA PRO A 99 10.97 2.17 8.66
C PRO A 99 9.87 1.30 8.03
N TYR A 100 8.88 0.89 8.84
CA TYR A 100 7.73 0.13 8.34
C TYR A 100 6.63 1.07 7.85
N SER A 101 5.72 0.56 7.00
CA SER A 101 4.49 1.29 6.69
C SER A 101 3.60 1.40 7.93
N VAL A 102 2.85 2.49 8.00
CA VAL A 102 1.85 2.74 9.04
C VAL A 102 0.48 2.70 8.39
N ILE A 103 -0.40 1.85 8.89
CA ILE A 103 -1.80 1.79 8.47
C ILE A 103 -2.68 2.38 9.58
N THR A 104 -3.61 3.26 9.20
CA THR A 104 -4.60 3.83 10.11
C THR A 104 -5.99 3.53 9.58
N ARG A 105 -6.91 3.19 10.50
CA ARG A 105 -8.32 2.99 10.23
C ARG A 105 -9.08 4.24 10.63
N VAL A 106 -9.97 4.69 9.75
CA VAL A 106 -11.01 5.68 10.04
C VAL A 106 -12.33 4.92 9.95
N GLU A 107 -12.95 4.73 11.11
CA GLU A 107 -14.30 4.19 11.21
C GLU A 107 -15.28 5.26 10.79
N ASN A 108 -16.15 4.92 9.84
CA ASN A 108 -17.24 5.81 9.46
C ASN A 108 -18.45 5.46 10.34
N HIS A 109 -18.91 6.43 11.14
CA HIS A 109 -20.17 6.32 11.87
C HIS A 109 -21.24 7.00 11.04
N PRO A 110 -22.05 6.24 10.27
CA PRO A 110 -23.04 6.82 9.38
C PRO A 110 -24.16 7.49 10.18
N ASP A 111 -24.44 8.77 9.91
CA ASP A 111 -25.58 9.49 10.49
C ASP A 111 -26.88 9.21 9.71
N SER A 112 -26.78 8.63 8.50
CA SER A 112 -27.93 8.27 7.66
C SER A 112 -27.76 6.90 6.99
N PRO A 113 -28.86 6.21 6.62
CA PRO A 113 -28.81 4.91 5.94
C PRO A 113 -28.11 4.94 4.57
N SER A 114 -27.99 6.12 3.97
CA SER A 114 -27.29 6.37 2.70
C SER A 114 -25.77 6.51 2.84
N ASP A 115 -25.24 6.61 4.06
CA ASP A 115 -23.81 6.78 4.29
C ASP A 115 -23.04 5.46 4.11
N SER A 116 -21.80 5.59 3.62
CA SER A 116 -20.92 4.45 3.38
C SER A 116 -20.55 3.75 4.70
N GLN A 117 -20.96 2.50 4.85
CA GLN A 117 -20.60 1.66 6.00
C GLN A 117 -19.20 1.02 5.88
N LEU A 118 -18.45 1.34 4.81
CA LEU A 118 -17.10 0.83 4.61
C LEU A 118 -16.10 1.49 5.57
N ASN A 119 -15.19 0.69 6.10
CA ASN A 119 -14.02 1.20 6.80
C ASN A 119 -13.03 1.80 5.79
N THR A 120 -12.52 2.99 6.10
CA THR A 120 -11.49 3.63 5.28
C THR A 120 -10.14 3.47 5.94
N TYR A 121 -9.17 2.97 5.17
CA TYR A 121 -7.81 2.74 5.60
C TYR A 121 -6.86 3.66 4.86
N THR A 122 -5.89 4.19 5.60
CA THR A 122 -4.78 4.97 5.04
C THR A 122 -3.48 4.29 5.39
N LEU A 123 -2.77 3.78 4.38
CA LEU A 123 -1.42 3.24 4.53
C LEU A 123 -0.41 4.27 4.05
N THR A 124 0.51 4.65 4.93
CA THR A 124 1.56 5.64 4.66
C THR A 124 2.93 5.00 4.80
N TYR A 125 3.82 5.28 3.85
CA TYR A 125 5.20 4.82 3.87
C TYR A 125 6.14 5.88 3.30
N SER A 126 7.25 6.14 3.99
CA SER A 126 8.26 7.09 3.58
C SER A 126 9.60 6.39 3.33
N SER A 127 10.28 6.75 2.24
CA SER A 127 11.55 6.17 1.82
C SER A 127 12.36 7.16 1.01
N VAL A 128 13.68 6.98 0.93
CA VAL A 128 14.55 7.73 0.01
C VAL A 128 14.35 7.33 -1.46
N ASN A 129 13.63 6.24 -1.70
CA ASN A 129 13.33 5.74 -3.04
C ASN A 129 11.83 5.80 -3.34
N LYS A 130 11.48 5.97 -4.62
CA LYS A 130 10.10 5.81 -5.09
C LYS A 130 9.60 4.37 -4.84
N PRO A 131 8.28 4.15 -4.71
CA PRO A 131 7.71 2.81 -4.68
C PRO A 131 8.15 1.99 -5.89
N PRO A 132 8.81 0.83 -5.71
CA PRO A 132 9.22 -0.01 -6.81
C PRO A 132 8.04 -0.81 -7.38
N LEU A 133 8.15 -1.20 -8.64
CA LEU A 133 7.37 -2.24 -9.27
C LEU A 133 7.85 -3.62 -8.79
N VAL A 134 6.91 -4.53 -8.55
CA VAL A 134 7.22 -5.92 -8.25
C VAL A 134 7.49 -6.66 -9.55
N LYS A 135 8.69 -7.24 -9.66
CA LYS A 135 9.03 -8.14 -10.76
C LYS A 135 8.56 -9.54 -10.38
N LYS A 136 7.63 -10.08 -11.17
CA LYS A 136 7.21 -11.48 -11.08
C LYS A 136 8.31 -12.40 -11.58
#